data_AF-A0AAD6IXG0-F1
#
_entry.id   AF-A0AAD6IXG0-F1
#
_cell.length_a   1.000
_cell.length_b   1.000
_cell.length_c   1.000
_cell.angle_alpha   90.00
_cell.angle_beta   90.00
_cell.angle_gamma   90.00
#
_symmetry.space_group_name_H-M   'P 1'
#
loop_
_entity.id
_entity.type
_entity.pdbx_description
1 polymer ?
#
loop_
_entity_poly.entity_id
_entity_poly.type
_entity_poly.pdbx_seq_one_letter_code
_entity_poly.pdbx_strand_id
1 'polypeptide(L)'
;MIPIFPEEILHKNPQFKVVFQDLTTNKLNHDASTKLSNEGIKESQDVDKRLTALREDLVKSKIIRQRLIHTLDELPADLKEVVDLYLLTQDSGAVLRKDDEAFFLEGLPLLCKSLNKILLEDATELANMCDEDATPLTLPSAIADRQSSLHTHRETLRSLRSQSLHRSTALADLHRRLLSTTIQLIERQKHGIPSRAAKAQARHLALVADSLDGKLRIMHLESLERTYDPDTVAALAFYKEHLEDAKTRLRRRGARVQGELAEYEGFGEQMKRDVERYAALLEEIDRAKADIRRLGGDA
;
A
#
# COMPACT_ATOMS: atom_id res chain seq x y z
N MET A 1 29.68 7.79 19.26
CA MET A 1 28.98 8.85 18.48
C MET A 1 28.60 9.97 19.42
N ILE A 2 29.03 11.19 19.12
CA ILE A 2 28.65 12.37 19.90
C ILE A 2 27.16 12.66 19.67
N PRO A 3 26.34 12.85 20.71
CA PRO A 3 24.93 13.15 20.57
C PRO A 3 24.73 14.49 19.83
N ILE A 4 23.90 14.46 18.78
CA ILE A 4 23.56 15.66 18.00
C ILE A 4 22.45 16.39 18.75
N PHE A 5 22.74 17.59 19.23
CA PHE A 5 21.74 18.42 19.93
C PHE A 5 21.10 19.42 18.95
N PRO A 6 19.77 19.64 19.04
CA PRO A 6 19.09 20.72 18.34
C PRO A 6 19.71 22.07 18.70
N GLU A 7 19.94 22.93 17.71
CA GLU A 7 20.55 24.26 17.90
C GLU A 7 19.76 25.11 18.93
N GLU A 8 18.46 24.90 19.05
CA GLU A 8 17.59 25.57 20.03
C GLU A 8 18.02 25.35 21.49
N ILE A 9 18.55 24.17 21.83
CA ILE A 9 19.02 23.84 23.19
C ILE A 9 20.38 24.48 23.46
N LEU A 10 21.24 24.55 22.43
CA LEU A 10 22.54 25.22 22.49
C LEU A 10 22.39 26.75 22.58
N HIS A 11 21.34 27.33 22.00
CA HIS A 11 21.03 28.76 22.13
C HIS A 11 20.45 29.14 23.49
N LYS A 12 19.70 28.24 24.14
CA LYS A 12 19.14 28.47 25.48
C LYS A 12 20.19 28.42 26.59
N ASN A 13 21.32 27.75 26.40
CA ASN A 13 22.40 27.66 27.38
C ASN A 13 23.77 27.98 26.75
N PRO A 14 24.19 29.26 26.77
CA PRO A 14 25.42 29.70 26.10
C PRO A 14 26.69 29.13 26.76
N GLN A 15 26.69 28.87 28.07
CA GLN A 15 27.83 28.25 28.76
C GLN A 15 28.00 26.80 28.32
N PHE A 16 26.89 26.05 28.21
CA PHE A 16 26.91 24.68 27.68
C PHE A 16 27.37 24.65 26.21
N LYS A 17 26.97 25.63 25.39
CA LYS A 17 27.42 25.74 23.99
C LYS A 17 28.93 25.88 23.87
N VAL A 18 29.57 26.70 24.71
CA VAL A 18 31.03 26.87 24.70
C VAL A 18 31.73 25.58 25.08
N VAL A 19 31.28 24.91 26.15
CA VAL A 19 31.86 23.62 26.60
C VAL A 19 31.65 22.52 25.57
N PHE A 20 30.45 22.43 24.97
CA PHE A 20 30.14 21.46 23.93
C PHE A 20 30.97 21.71 22.67
N GLN A 21 31.14 22.98 22.26
CA GLN A 21 32.05 23.32 21.16
C GLN A 21 33.48 22.93 21.49
N ASP A 22 34.03 23.30 22.65
CA ASP A 22 35.40 22.95 23.03
C ASP A 22 35.63 21.43 23.11
N LEU A 23 34.65 20.69 23.64
CA LEU A 23 34.71 19.22 23.67
C LEU A 23 34.67 18.61 22.28
N THR A 24 33.81 19.09 21.39
CA THR A 24 33.65 18.53 20.03
C THR A 24 34.75 18.97 19.06
N THR A 25 35.30 20.17 19.20
CA THR A 25 36.34 20.71 18.32
C THR A 25 37.75 20.39 18.80
N ASN A 26 38.05 20.57 20.09
CA ASN A 26 39.42 20.49 20.60
C ASN A 26 39.72 19.17 21.32
N LYS A 27 38.76 18.57 22.02
CA LYS A 27 39.03 17.44 22.93
C LYS A 27 38.60 16.06 22.42
N LEU A 28 37.61 15.96 21.53
CA LEU A 28 37.06 14.67 21.09
C LEU A 28 37.07 14.51 19.56
N ASN A 29 37.25 13.28 19.11
CA ASN A 29 37.04 12.82 17.75
C ASN A 29 35.54 12.53 17.50
N HIS A 30 35.14 12.38 16.24
CA HIS A 30 33.72 12.19 15.87
C HIS A 30 33.09 10.92 16.50
N ASP A 31 33.91 9.92 16.80
CA ASP A 31 33.53 8.68 17.48
C ASP A 31 33.33 8.84 19.00
N ALA A 32 33.70 10.00 19.56
CA ALA A 32 33.79 10.35 20.99
C ALA A 32 35.06 9.85 21.71
N SER A 33 36.12 9.48 20.99
CA SER A 33 37.44 9.23 21.58
C SER A 33 38.15 10.56 21.88
N THR A 34 39.04 10.59 22.87
CA THR A 34 39.85 11.77 23.18
C THR A 34 40.86 12.05 22.06
N LYS A 35 40.96 13.31 21.63
CA LYS A 35 42.04 13.80 20.75
C LYS A 35 43.34 13.79 21.55
N LEU A 36 44.21 12.84 21.24
CA LEU A 36 45.57 12.80 21.77
C LEU A 36 46.38 13.98 21.20
N SER A 37 47.24 14.59 22.01
CA SER A 37 48.22 15.56 21.51
C SER A 37 49.17 14.87 20.53
N ASN A 38 49.86 15.63 19.66
CA ASN A 38 50.85 15.05 18.75
C ASN A 38 51.95 14.25 19.49
N GLU A 39 52.24 14.61 20.75
CA GLU A 39 53.14 13.86 21.64
C GLU A 39 52.46 12.59 22.17
N GLY A 40 51.20 12.66 22.61
CA GLY A 40 50.44 11.50 23.05
C GLY A 40 50.16 10.47 21.94
N ILE A 41 50.04 10.90 20.69
CA ILE A 41 49.95 9.99 19.52
C ILE A 41 51.28 9.25 19.35
N LYS A 42 52.42 9.93 19.47
CA LYS A 42 53.75 9.31 19.37
C LYS A 42 54.02 8.34 20.51
N GLU A 43 53.70 8.73 21.74
CA GLU A 43 53.82 7.84 22.91
C GLU A 43 52.92 6.61 22.79
N SER A 44 51.67 6.77 22.35
CA SER A 44 50.78 5.64 22.08
C SER A 44 51.36 4.72 21.02
N GLN A 45 51.85 5.26 19.90
CA GLN A 45 52.48 4.48 18.84
C GLN A 45 53.73 3.74 19.32
N ASP A 46 54.55 4.36 20.17
CA ASP A 46 55.75 3.73 20.71
C ASP A 46 55.41 2.65 21.75
N VAL A 47 54.36 2.85 22.55
CA VAL A 47 53.82 1.80 23.43
C VAL A 47 53.27 0.65 22.60
N ASP A 48 52.53 0.93 21.53
CA ASP A 48 51.99 -0.09 20.63
C ASP A 48 53.10 -0.90 19.97
N LYS A 49 54.16 -0.24 19.46
CA LYS A 49 55.36 -0.93 18.92
C LYS A 49 56.06 -1.81 19.95
N ARG A 50 56.19 -1.34 21.20
CA ARG A 50 56.78 -2.15 22.28
C ARG A 50 55.88 -3.34 22.62
N LEU A 51 54.57 -3.14 22.66
CA LEU A 51 53.60 -4.20 22.88
C LEU A 51 53.60 -5.23 21.77
N THR A 52 53.72 -4.82 20.50
CA THR A 52 53.83 -5.76 19.38
C THR A 52 55.11 -6.57 19.48
N ALA A 53 56.25 -5.94 19.77
CA ALA A 53 57.52 -6.64 19.95
C ALA A 53 57.45 -7.67 21.10
N LEU A 54 56.95 -7.26 22.28
CA LEU A 54 56.79 -8.18 23.41
C LEU A 54 55.82 -9.33 23.12
N ARG A 55 54.73 -9.05 22.39
CA ARG A 55 53.78 -10.08 21.98
C ARG A 55 54.40 -11.05 20.98
N GLU A 56 55.16 -10.56 20.01
CA GLU A 56 55.89 -11.40 19.07
C GLU A 56 56.86 -12.31 19.82
N ASP A 57 57.62 -11.79 20.78
CA ASP A 57 58.59 -12.59 21.53
C ASP A 57 57.92 -13.64 22.41
N LEU A 58 56.81 -13.28 23.08
CA LEU A 58 56.02 -14.22 23.86
C LEU A 58 55.43 -15.32 22.96
N VAL A 59 54.88 -14.95 21.81
CA VAL A 59 54.30 -15.92 20.85
C VAL A 59 55.39 -16.83 20.29
N LYS A 60 56.55 -16.30 19.89
CA LYS A 60 57.70 -17.10 19.44
C LYS A 60 58.11 -18.11 20.52
N SER A 61 58.30 -17.65 21.75
CA SER A 61 58.67 -18.52 22.88
C SER A 61 57.61 -19.61 23.12
N LYS A 62 56.32 -19.25 23.08
CA LYS A 62 55.22 -20.19 23.29
C LYS A 62 55.11 -21.23 22.18
N ILE A 63 55.23 -20.82 20.91
CA ILE A 63 55.21 -21.73 19.75
C ILE A 63 56.38 -22.71 19.84
N ILE A 64 57.59 -22.19 20.08
CA ILE A 64 58.79 -23.02 20.23
C ILE A 64 58.61 -23.99 21.39
N ARG A 65 58.10 -23.55 22.55
CA ARG A 65 57.83 -24.42 23.70
C ARG A 65 56.80 -25.51 23.40
N GLN A 66 55.67 -25.15 22.79
CA GLN A 66 54.63 -26.11 22.44
C GLN A 66 55.14 -27.14 21.43
N ARG A 67 55.92 -26.72 20.43
CA ARG A 67 56.48 -27.62 19.43
C ARG A 67 57.65 -28.44 19.94
N LEU A 68 58.46 -27.89 20.86
CA LEU A 68 59.49 -28.66 21.58
C LEU A 68 58.86 -29.84 22.30
N ILE A 69 57.75 -29.63 22.99
CA ILE A 69 57.03 -30.71 23.70
C ILE A 69 56.58 -31.81 22.73
N HIS A 70 56.15 -31.46 21.51
CA HIS A 70 55.81 -32.45 20.49
C HIS A 70 57.03 -33.12 19.85
N THR A 71 58.17 -32.43 19.71
CA THR A 71 59.42 -33.04 19.23
C THR A 71 60.03 -34.01 20.24
N LEU A 72 59.74 -33.86 21.54
CA LEU A 72 60.29 -34.73 22.58
C LEU A 72 60.01 -36.21 22.29
N ASP A 73 58.92 -36.56 21.62
CA ASP A 73 58.60 -37.96 21.31
C ASP A 73 59.63 -38.62 20.37
N GLU A 74 60.27 -37.86 19.48
CA GLU A 74 61.21 -38.35 18.47
C GLU A 74 62.69 -38.36 18.91
N LEU A 75 63.02 -37.79 20.08
CA LEU A 75 64.40 -37.65 20.54
C LEU A 75 64.94 -38.86 21.35
N PRO A 76 66.27 -38.99 21.50
CA PRO A 76 66.87 -39.94 22.45
C PRO A 76 66.46 -39.66 23.90
N ALA A 77 66.22 -40.69 24.71
CA ALA A 77 65.70 -40.58 26.07
C ALA A 77 66.50 -39.61 26.97
N ASP A 78 67.83 -39.65 26.86
CA ASP A 78 68.74 -38.80 27.64
C ASP A 78 68.61 -37.31 27.27
N LEU A 79 68.32 -37.00 26.00
CA LEU A 79 68.08 -35.63 25.55
C LEU A 79 66.68 -35.13 25.94
N LYS A 80 65.69 -36.01 26.04
CA LYS A 80 64.34 -35.64 26.50
C LYS A 80 64.37 -35.16 27.95
N GLU A 81 65.05 -35.91 28.81
CA GLU A 81 65.14 -35.58 30.24
C GLU A 81 65.81 -34.23 30.48
N VAL A 82 66.87 -33.92 29.72
CA VAL A 82 67.56 -32.62 29.80
C VAL A 82 66.71 -31.47 29.26
N VAL A 83 65.96 -31.68 28.17
CA VAL A 83 65.04 -30.68 27.62
C VAL A 83 63.86 -30.41 28.57
N ASP A 84 63.27 -31.45 29.16
CA ASP A 84 62.20 -31.32 30.16
C ASP A 84 62.69 -30.60 31.41
N LEU A 85 63.90 -30.92 31.88
CA LEU A 85 64.54 -30.20 32.97
C LEU A 85 64.69 -28.71 32.59
N TYR A 86 65.14 -28.40 31.38
CA TYR A 86 65.32 -27.02 30.91
C TYR A 86 64.00 -26.24 30.82
N LEU A 87 62.93 -26.88 30.37
CA LEU A 87 61.58 -26.29 30.29
C LEU A 87 61.00 -25.98 31.68
N LEU A 88 61.19 -26.87 32.65
CA LEU A 88 60.80 -26.68 34.05
C LEU A 88 61.64 -25.58 34.73
N THR A 89 62.91 -25.51 34.38
CA THR A 89 63.89 -24.58 34.96
C THR A 89 63.64 -23.13 34.52
N GLN A 90 63.19 -22.90 33.29
CA GLN A 90 62.82 -21.55 32.82
C GLN A 90 61.67 -20.93 33.60
N ASP A 91 60.73 -21.75 34.09
CA ASP A 91 59.58 -21.26 34.86
C ASP A 91 59.90 -21.14 36.37
N SER A 92 60.91 -21.86 36.87
CA SER A 92 61.30 -21.89 38.30
C SER A 92 62.54 -21.06 38.67
N GLY A 93 63.37 -20.66 37.70
CA GLY A 93 64.61 -19.92 37.93
C GLY A 93 65.75 -20.76 38.53
N ALA A 94 65.66 -22.09 38.50
CA ALA A 94 66.72 -22.96 39.00
C ALA A 94 67.97 -22.92 38.09
N VAL A 95 69.14 -23.28 38.63
CA VAL A 95 70.41 -23.27 37.89
C VAL A 95 70.73 -24.69 37.43
N LEU A 96 70.87 -24.89 36.12
CA LEU A 96 71.23 -26.18 35.52
C LEU A 96 72.67 -26.58 35.91
N ARG A 97 72.96 -27.88 35.95
CA ARG A 97 74.34 -28.34 36.10
C ARG A 97 75.11 -28.10 34.80
N LYS A 98 76.40 -27.76 34.92
CA LYS A 98 77.27 -27.47 33.76
C LYS A 98 77.39 -28.65 32.78
N ASP A 99 77.27 -29.88 33.28
CA ASP A 99 77.36 -31.09 32.47
C ASP A 99 76.09 -31.29 31.62
N ASP A 100 74.92 -31.02 32.19
CA ASP A 100 73.62 -31.06 31.49
C ASP A 100 73.53 -29.95 30.43
N GLU A 101 74.13 -28.77 30.72
CA GLU A 101 74.23 -27.65 29.78
C GLU A 101 75.12 -27.99 28.57
N ALA A 102 76.26 -28.65 28.80
CA ALA A 102 77.15 -29.10 27.73
C ALA A 102 76.48 -30.14 26.83
N PHE A 103 75.76 -31.10 27.42
CA PHE A 103 75.03 -32.14 26.69
C PHE A 103 73.86 -31.56 25.87
N PHE A 104 73.14 -30.58 26.41
CA PHE A 104 72.09 -29.86 25.67
C PHE A 104 72.66 -29.10 24.46
N LEU A 105 73.80 -28.42 24.63
CA LEU A 105 74.47 -27.70 23.54
C LEU A 105 74.95 -28.64 22.43
N GLU A 106 75.34 -29.87 22.76
CA GLU A 106 75.74 -30.89 21.78
C GLU A 106 74.54 -31.49 21.04
N GLY A 107 73.38 -31.63 21.70
CA GLY A 107 72.12 -32.10 21.10
C GLY A 107 71.32 -31.04 20.34
N LEU A 108 71.70 -29.77 20.47
CA LEU A 108 71.03 -28.60 19.86
C LEU A 108 70.86 -28.71 18.33
N PRO A 109 71.81 -29.25 17.54
CA PRO A 109 71.62 -29.44 16.10
C PRO A 109 70.50 -30.42 15.75
N LEU A 110 70.31 -31.49 16.54
CA LEU A 110 69.26 -32.48 16.34
C LEU A 110 67.87 -31.92 16.71
N LEU A 111 67.82 -31.15 17.81
CA LEU A 111 66.64 -30.39 18.22
C LEU A 111 66.25 -29.37 17.15
N CYS A 112 67.20 -28.56 16.67
CA CYS A 112 66.94 -27.58 15.62
C CYS A 112 66.44 -28.24 14.33
N LYS A 113 66.98 -29.39 13.94
CA LYS A 113 66.55 -30.10 12.73
C LYS A 113 65.11 -30.63 12.84
N SER A 114 64.75 -31.22 13.97
CA SER A 114 63.38 -31.74 14.21
C SER A 114 62.37 -30.61 14.34
N LEU A 115 62.68 -29.56 15.13
CA LEU A 115 61.85 -28.35 15.22
C LEU A 115 61.62 -27.71 13.86
N ASN A 116 62.67 -27.53 13.06
CA ASN A 116 62.53 -26.88 11.76
C ASN A 116 61.68 -27.71 10.79
N LYS A 117 61.76 -29.04 10.86
CA LYS A 117 60.88 -29.94 10.09
C LYS A 117 59.41 -29.73 10.46
N ILE A 118 59.06 -29.76 11.75
CA ILE A 118 57.68 -29.58 12.20
C ILE A 118 57.17 -28.16 11.90
N LEU A 119 57.99 -27.12 12.10
CA LEU A 119 57.61 -25.75 11.78
C LEU A 119 57.38 -25.55 10.28
N LEU A 120 58.12 -26.24 9.42
CA LEU A 120 57.88 -26.24 7.97
C LEU A 120 56.60 -26.99 7.60
N GLU A 121 56.32 -28.12 8.24
CA GLU A 121 55.04 -28.86 8.06
C GLU A 121 53.84 -28.01 8.48
N ASP A 122 53.90 -27.35 9.64
CA ASP A 122 52.86 -26.41 10.08
C ASP A 122 52.69 -25.26 9.08
N ALA A 123 53.80 -24.71 8.58
CA ALA A 123 53.76 -23.59 7.65
C ALA A 123 53.18 -23.98 6.28
N THR A 124 53.42 -25.22 5.81
CA THR A 124 52.79 -25.72 4.58
C THR A 124 51.31 -26.04 4.78
N GLU A 125 50.91 -26.58 5.93
CA GLU A 125 49.50 -26.77 6.28
C GLU A 125 48.74 -25.43 6.34
N LEU A 126 49.32 -24.43 7.01
CA LEU A 126 48.76 -23.07 7.05
C LEU A 126 48.68 -22.44 5.65
N ALA A 127 49.66 -22.70 4.79
CA ALA A 127 49.68 -22.20 3.42
C ALA A 127 48.54 -22.81 2.60
N ASN A 128 48.36 -24.13 2.68
CA ASN A 128 47.26 -24.84 2.03
C ASN A 128 45.87 -24.33 2.46
N MET A 129 45.72 -23.83 3.70
CA MET A 129 44.46 -23.26 4.18
C MET A 129 44.22 -21.82 3.70
N CYS A 130 45.27 -21.09 3.31
CA CYS A 130 45.15 -19.70 2.89
C CYS A 130 44.74 -19.57 1.42
N ASP A 131 45.42 -20.29 0.49
CA ASP A 131 45.13 -20.37 -0.95
C ASP A 131 46.00 -21.49 -1.61
N GLU A 132 45.67 -21.98 -2.82
CA GLU A 132 46.38 -23.11 -3.47
C GLU A 132 47.84 -22.79 -3.89
N ASP A 133 48.20 -21.53 -4.07
CA ASP A 133 49.55 -21.09 -4.51
C ASP A 133 50.42 -20.55 -3.36
N ALA A 134 49.95 -20.60 -2.12
CA ALA A 134 50.67 -20.03 -0.98
C ALA A 134 51.88 -20.91 -0.61
N THR A 135 53.04 -20.28 -0.44
CA THR A 135 54.25 -20.90 0.11
C THR A 135 54.52 -20.38 1.53
N PRO A 136 55.29 -21.09 2.36
CA PRO A 136 55.63 -20.65 3.72
C PRO A 136 56.21 -19.24 3.79
N LEU A 137 56.94 -18.80 2.74
CA LEU A 137 57.52 -17.46 2.68
C LEU A 137 56.51 -16.36 2.30
N THR A 138 55.47 -16.69 1.53
CA THR A 138 54.45 -15.72 1.09
C THR A 138 53.23 -15.67 2.02
N LEU A 139 53.19 -16.55 3.03
CA LEU A 139 52.13 -16.62 4.03
C LEU A 139 51.89 -15.28 4.78
N PRO A 140 52.94 -14.56 5.26
CA PRO A 140 52.72 -13.34 6.04
C PRO A 140 52.07 -12.23 5.22
N SER A 141 52.47 -12.06 3.96
CA SER A 141 51.86 -11.07 3.06
C SER A 141 50.44 -11.46 2.69
N ALA A 142 50.17 -12.73 2.38
CA ALA A 142 48.82 -13.20 2.08
C ALA A 142 47.85 -13.01 3.27
N ILE A 143 48.32 -13.28 4.50
CA ILE A 143 47.53 -13.04 5.72
C ILE A 143 47.27 -11.54 5.92
N ALA A 144 48.27 -10.68 5.72
CA ALA A 144 48.10 -9.24 5.84
C ALA A 144 47.11 -8.69 4.81
N ASP A 145 47.21 -9.14 3.56
CA ASP A 145 46.30 -8.77 2.47
C ASP A 145 44.87 -9.23 2.77
N ARG A 146 44.70 -10.45 3.29
CA ARG A 146 43.38 -10.97 3.67
C ARG A 146 42.78 -10.27 4.88
N GLN A 147 43.60 -9.91 5.87
CA GLN A 147 43.17 -9.10 7.01
C GLN A 147 42.72 -7.70 6.55
N SER A 148 43.45 -7.07 5.65
CA SER A 148 43.07 -5.78 5.08
C SER A 148 41.76 -5.88 4.28
N SER A 149 41.60 -6.93 3.47
CA SER A 149 40.37 -7.20 2.72
C SER A 149 39.16 -7.47 3.62
N LEU A 150 39.35 -8.21 4.72
CA LEU A 150 38.31 -8.39 5.73
C LEU A 150 37.96 -7.09 6.45
N HIS A 151 38.93 -6.21 6.68
CA HIS A 151 38.67 -4.90 7.27
C HIS A 151 37.82 -4.03 6.34
N THR A 152 38.20 -3.93 5.06
CA THR A 152 37.43 -3.17 4.07
C THR A 152 36.03 -3.74 3.85
N HIS A 153 35.88 -5.07 3.80
CA HIS A 153 34.56 -5.72 3.76
C HIS A 153 33.71 -5.45 5.00
N ARG A 154 34.31 -5.41 6.20
CA ARG A 154 33.58 -5.04 7.42
C ARG A 154 33.14 -3.58 7.40
N GLU A 155 33.98 -2.67 6.91
CA GLU A 155 33.64 -1.24 6.81
C GLU A 155 32.54 -0.99 5.79
N THR A 156 32.64 -1.58 4.60
CA THR A 156 31.59 -1.51 3.57
C THR A 156 30.26 -2.09 4.04
N LEU A 157 30.28 -3.21 4.77
CA LEU A 157 29.06 -3.79 5.34
C LEU A 157 28.44 -2.89 6.42
N ARG A 158 29.27 -2.26 7.26
CA ARG A 158 28.81 -1.26 8.25
C ARG A 158 28.18 -0.05 7.56
N SER A 159 28.81 0.47 6.51
CA SER A 159 28.30 1.64 5.78
C SER A 159 26.98 1.33 5.07
N LEU A 160 26.86 0.17 4.42
CA LEU A 160 25.62 -0.30 3.78
C LEU A 160 24.49 -0.48 4.78
N ARG A 161 24.76 -1.08 5.95
CA ARG A 161 23.76 -1.20 7.03
C ARG A 161 23.28 0.18 7.50
N SER A 162 24.20 1.12 7.70
CA SER A 162 23.85 2.50 8.08
C SER A 162 22.96 3.18 7.04
N GLN A 163 23.30 3.06 5.75
CA GLN A 163 22.51 3.62 4.66
C GLN A 163 21.12 2.98 4.56
N SER A 164 21.01 1.66 4.75
CA SER A 164 19.73 0.94 4.75
C SER A 164 18.81 1.42 5.87
N LEU A 165 19.34 1.54 7.10
CA LEU A 165 18.60 2.06 8.24
C LEU A 165 18.13 3.50 7.99
N HIS A 166 19.01 4.36 7.48
CA HIS A 166 18.66 5.74 7.16
C HIS A 166 17.52 5.82 6.13
N ARG A 167 17.61 5.06 5.04
CA ARG A 167 16.54 4.99 4.02
C ARG A 167 15.23 4.47 4.58
N SER A 168 15.27 3.44 5.43
CA SER A 168 14.08 2.90 6.09
C SER A 168 13.39 3.93 6.99
N THR A 169 14.18 4.69 7.77
CA THR A 169 13.62 5.78 8.60
C THR A 169 12.99 6.89 7.77
N ALA A 170 13.64 7.30 6.67
CA ALA A 170 13.09 8.31 5.77
C ALA A 170 11.78 7.85 5.12
N LEU A 171 11.70 6.58 4.71
CA LEU A 171 10.49 5.98 4.16
C LEU A 171 9.36 5.93 5.18
N ALA A 172 9.66 5.55 6.43
CA ALA A 172 8.67 5.55 7.52
C ALA A 172 8.12 6.97 7.79
N ASP A 173 9.00 7.98 7.78
CA ASP A 173 8.59 9.38 7.94
C ASP A 173 7.71 9.88 6.79
N LEU A 174 8.05 9.51 5.55
CA LEU A 174 7.22 9.85 4.39
C LEU A 174 5.85 9.17 4.47
N HIS A 175 5.78 7.89 4.86
CA HIS A 175 4.51 7.20 5.07
C HIS A 175 3.67 7.86 6.16
N ARG A 176 4.27 8.23 7.28
CA ARG A 176 3.58 8.96 8.35
C ARG A 176 3.02 10.28 7.85
N ARG A 177 3.78 11.04 7.04
CA ARG A 177 3.31 12.29 6.43
C ARG A 177 2.15 12.05 5.48
N LEU A 178 2.25 11.03 4.61
CA LEU A 178 1.18 10.67 3.67
C LEU A 178 -0.10 10.25 4.39
N LEU A 179 0.00 9.42 5.43
CA LEU A 179 -1.15 9.03 6.25
C LEU A 179 -1.77 10.25 6.94
N SER A 180 -0.95 11.15 7.49
CA SER A 180 -1.45 12.38 8.12
C SER A 180 -2.17 13.30 7.12
N THR A 181 -1.60 13.53 5.92
CA THR A 181 -2.23 14.38 4.91
C THR A 181 -3.50 13.76 4.34
N THR A 182 -3.54 12.44 4.14
CA THR A 182 -4.73 11.74 3.69
C THR A 182 -5.85 11.80 4.74
N ILE A 183 -5.53 11.60 6.02
CA ILE A 183 -6.49 11.79 7.12
C ILE A 183 -7.03 13.22 7.11
N GLN A 184 -6.16 14.24 7.04
CA GLN A 184 -6.59 15.64 6.98
C GLN A 184 -7.47 15.95 5.76
N LEU A 185 -7.18 15.34 4.60
CA LEU A 185 -8.00 15.49 3.40
C LEU A 185 -9.38 14.85 3.58
N ILE A 186 -9.45 13.66 4.16
CA ILE A 186 -10.72 12.99 4.47
C ILE A 186 -11.51 13.83 5.48
N GLU A 187 -10.88 14.31 6.53
CA GLU A 187 -11.49 15.19 7.52
C GLU A 187 -12.03 16.46 6.86
N ARG A 188 -11.27 17.11 5.97
CA ARG A 188 -11.71 18.33 5.29
C ARG A 188 -12.83 18.09 4.28
N GLN A 189 -12.76 17.01 3.50
CA GLN A 189 -13.72 16.76 2.42
C GLN A 189 -14.99 16.04 2.89
N LYS A 190 -14.87 15.04 3.76
CA LYS A 190 -16.01 14.24 4.23
C LYS A 190 -16.62 14.82 5.51
N HIS A 191 -15.79 15.27 6.45
CA HIS A 191 -16.22 15.72 7.78
C HIS A 191 -16.12 17.24 7.98
N GLY A 192 -15.64 17.96 6.96
CA GLY A 192 -15.29 19.36 7.10
C GLY A 192 -16.50 20.28 7.17
N ILE A 193 -16.23 21.50 7.62
CA ILE A 193 -17.16 22.63 7.55
C ILE A 193 -17.76 22.80 6.14
N PRO A 194 -17.03 22.71 5.00
CA PRO A 194 -17.64 22.90 3.69
C PRO A 194 -18.67 21.82 3.32
N SER A 195 -18.42 20.55 3.65
CA SER A 195 -19.38 19.46 3.42
C SER A 195 -20.63 19.63 4.28
N ARG A 196 -20.46 20.03 5.55
CA ARG A 196 -21.58 20.35 6.45
C ARG A 196 -22.37 21.58 5.98
N ALA A 197 -21.70 22.64 5.52
CA ALA A 197 -22.32 23.85 4.99
C ALA A 197 -23.11 23.55 3.71
N ALA A 198 -22.54 22.80 2.77
CA ALA A 198 -23.25 22.37 1.56
C ALA A 198 -24.48 21.50 1.90
N LYS A 199 -24.35 20.57 2.85
CA LYS A 199 -25.49 19.77 3.33
C LYS A 199 -26.57 20.61 4.01
N ALA A 200 -26.19 21.61 4.80
CA ALA A 200 -27.14 22.54 5.43
C ALA A 200 -27.85 23.41 4.38
N GLN A 201 -27.12 23.93 3.39
CA GLN A 201 -27.66 24.72 2.29
C GLN A 201 -28.63 23.89 1.43
N ALA A 202 -28.28 22.64 1.09
CA ALA A 202 -29.16 21.74 0.36
C ALA A 202 -30.46 21.46 1.14
N ARG A 203 -30.37 21.22 2.45
CA ARG A 203 -31.54 21.04 3.32
C ARG A 203 -32.40 22.30 3.40
N HIS A 204 -31.78 23.48 3.50
CA HIS A 204 -32.50 24.74 3.50
C HIS A 204 -33.26 24.95 2.19
N LEU A 205 -32.61 24.72 1.04
CA LEU A 205 -33.26 24.83 -0.27
C LEU A 205 -34.40 23.81 -0.44
N ALA A 206 -34.25 22.59 0.07
CA ALA A 206 -35.33 21.60 0.06
C ALA A 206 -36.54 22.05 0.89
N LEU A 207 -36.31 22.56 2.11
CA LEU A 207 -37.38 23.10 2.94
C LEU A 207 -38.06 24.32 2.29
N VAL A 208 -37.29 25.17 1.62
CA VAL A 208 -37.84 26.29 0.86
C VAL A 208 -38.72 25.77 -0.28
N ALA A 209 -38.28 24.76 -1.02
CA ALA A 209 -39.07 24.14 -2.09
C ALA A 209 -40.38 23.53 -1.55
N ASP A 210 -40.33 22.77 -0.45
CA ASP A 210 -41.53 22.20 0.19
C ASP A 210 -42.49 23.31 0.66
N SER A 211 -41.95 24.41 1.21
CA SER A 211 -42.77 25.55 1.62
C SER A 211 -43.42 26.27 0.44
N LEU A 212 -42.73 26.34 -0.70
CA LEU A 212 -43.25 26.93 -1.92
C LEU A 212 -44.32 26.03 -2.53
N ASP A 213 -44.13 24.71 -2.55
CA ASP A 213 -45.14 23.75 -2.99
C ASP A 213 -46.41 23.86 -2.13
N GLY A 214 -46.26 23.94 -0.81
CA GLY A 214 -47.37 24.20 0.10
C GLY A 214 -48.12 25.51 -0.21
N LYS A 215 -47.39 26.60 -0.46
CA LYS A 215 -47.98 27.89 -0.85
C LYS A 215 -48.70 27.81 -2.20
N LEU A 216 -48.09 27.18 -3.20
CA LEU A 216 -48.70 26.99 -4.52
C LEU A 216 -49.99 26.19 -4.41
N ARG A 217 -50.03 25.17 -3.55
CA ARG A 217 -51.24 24.38 -3.30
C ARG A 217 -52.34 25.20 -2.63
N ILE A 218 -52.00 26.06 -1.67
CA ILE A 218 -52.97 26.99 -1.07
C ILE A 218 -53.50 27.96 -2.14
N MET A 219 -52.63 28.61 -2.90
CA MET A 219 -53.03 29.53 -3.97
C MET A 219 -53.90 28.85 -5.04
N HIS A 220 -53.62 27.58 -5.34
CA HIS A 220 -54.44 26.79 -6.25
C HIS A 220 -55.84 26.56 -5.69
N LEU A 221 -55.96 26.19 -4.41
CA LEU A 221 -57.25 26.03 -3.75
C LEU A 221 -58.02 27.36 -3.66
N GLU A 222 -57.36 28.47 -3.32
CA GLU A 222 -57.97 29.81 -3.33
C GLU A 222 -58.45 30.21 -4.73
N SER A 223 -57.70 29.87 -5.78
CA SER A 223 -58.13 30.12 -7.16
C SER A 223 -59.30 29.24 -7.58
N LEU A 224 -59.36 27.99 -7.11
CA LEU A 224 -60.52 27.12 -7.33
C LEU A 224 -61.74 27.66 -6.60
N GLU A 225 -61.59 28.10 -5.35
CA GLU A 225 -62.68 28.72 -4.59
C GLU A 225 -63.23 29.96 -5.32
N ARG A 226 -62.35 30.83 -5.84
CA ARG A 226 -62.74 32.02 -6.62
C ARG A 226 -63.40 31.72 -7.98
N THR A 227 -63.18 30.54 -8.55
CA THR A 227 -63.76 30.17 -9.86
C THR A 227 -65.03 29.34 -9.71
N TYR A 228 -65.07 28.51 -8.67
CA TYR A 228 -66.20 27.68 -8.27
C TYR A 228 -66.91 28.27 -7.06
N ASP A 229 -67.39 29.50 -7.20
CA ASP A 229 -68.32 30.10 -6.26
C ASP A 229 -69.58 29.22 -6.14
N PRO A 230 -70.26 29.21 -4.98
CA PRO A 230 -71.47 28.39 -4.78
C PRO A 230 -72.56 28.69 -5.82
N ASP A 231 -72.62 29.93 -6.31
CA ASP A 231 -73.54 30.35 -7.35
C ASP A 231 -73.17 29.78 -8.73
N THR A 232 -71.87 29.71 -9.07
CA THR A 232 -71.43 29.10 -10.34
C THR A 232 -71.61 27.59 -10.30
N VAL A 233 -71.35 26.95 -9.16
CA VAL A 233 -71.62 25.51 -8.95
C VAL A 233 -73.12 25.22 -9.06
N ALA A 234 -74.00 26.05 -8.47
CA ALA A 234 -75.44 25.91 -8.61
C ALA A 234 -75.89 26.10 -10.06
N ALA A 235 -75.39 27.13 -10.75
CA ALA A 235 -75.69 27.37 -12.17
C ALA A 235 -75.24 26.20 -13.07
N LEU A 236 -74.06 25.63 -12.82
CA LEU A 236 -73.57 24.44 -13.51
C LEU A 236 -74.43 23.20 -13.21
N ALA A 237 -74.91 23.04 -11.98
CA ALA A 237 -75.82 21.96 -11.61
C ALA A 237 -77.16 22.08 -12.35
N PHE A 238 -77.75 23.27 -12.41
CA PHE A 238 -78.96 23.54 -13.20
C PHE A 238 -78.73 23.29 -14.70
N TYR A 239 -77.59 23.72 -15.24
CA TYR A 239 -77.26 23.49 -16.64
C TYR A 239 -77.10 22.00 -16.95
N LYS A 240 -76.50 21.22 -16.04
CA LYS A 240 -76.39 19.76 -16.14
C LYS A 240 -77.76 19.08 -16.15
N GLU A 241 -78.66 19.48 -15.26
CA GLU A 241 -80.04 18.97 -15.22
C GLU A 241 -80.77 19.27 -16.53
N HIS A 242 -80.68 20.52 -17.00
CA HIS A 242 -81.27 20.93 -18.28
C HIS A 242 -80.72 20.13 -19.47
N LEU A 243 -79.41 19.81 -19.49
CA LEU A 243 -78.79 18.99 -20.53
C LEU A 243 -79.28 17.53 -20.49
N GLU A 244 -79.44 16.93 -19.31
CA GLU A 244 -80.00 15.59 -19.20
C GLU A 244 -81.47 15.56 -19.62
N ASP A 245 -82.25 16.59 -19.30
CA ASP A 245 -83.62 16.76 -19.80
C ASP A 245 -83.66 16.96 -21.31
N ALA A 246 -82.78 17.77 -21.88
CA ALA A 246 -82.66 17.95 -23.32
C ALA A 246 -82.31 16.63 -24.02
N LYS A 247 -81.37 15.86 -23.45
CA LYS A 247 -80.96 14.55 -23.96
C LYS A 247 -82.08 13.52 -23.88
N THR A 248 -82.86 13.46 -22.78
CA THR A 248 -84.01 12.56 -22.69
C THR A 248 -85.11 12.96 -23.67
N ARG A 249 -85.39 14.25 -23.85
CA ARG A 249 -86.33 14.75 -24.88
C ARG A 249 -85.88 14.38 -26.29
N LEU A 250 -84.60 14.57 -26.62
CA LEU A 250 -84.05 14.19 -27.93
C LEU A 250 -84.11 12.68 -28.15
N ARG A 251 -83.82 11.87 -27.13
CA ARG A 251 -83.99 10.41 -27.20
C ARG A 251 -85.44 10.01 -27.46
N ARG A 252 -86.40 10.63 -26.75
CA ARG A 252 -87.84 10.40 -26.99
C ARG A 252 -88.27 10.82 -28.39
N ARG A 253 -87.79 11.96 -28.87
CA ARG A 253 -88.06 12.43 -30.24
C ARG A 253 -87.45 11.49 -31.28
N GLY A 254 -86.22 11.02 -31.06
CA GLY A 254 -85.58 10.01 -31.90
C GLY A 254 -86.39 8.72 -31.97
N ALA A 255 -86.81 8.19 -30.81
CA ALA A 255 -87.66 7.00 -30.74
C ALA A 255 -89.00 7.20 -31.46
N ARG A 256 -89.62 8.38 -31.33
CA ARG A 256 -90.86 8.71 -32.04
C ARG A 256 -90.67 8.76 -33.56
N VAL A 257 -89.65 9.48 -34.04
CA VAL A 257 -89.37 9.56 -35.49
C VAL A 257 -89.00 8.19 -36.07
N GLN A 258 -88.28 7.35 -35.31
CA GLN A 258 -88.02 5.97 -35.71
C GLN A 258 -89.30 5.13 -35.76
N GLY A 259 -90.22 5.31 -34.81
CA GLY A 259 -91.54 4.67 -34.85
C GLY A 259 -92.37 5.11 -36.07
N GLU A 260 -92.45 6.42 -36.32
CA GLU A 260 -93.12 6.97 -37.51
C GLU A 260 -92.48 6.42 -38.80
N LEU A 261 -91.15 6.34 -38.88
CA LEU A 261 -90.45 5.74 -40.03
C LEU A 261 -90.81 4.26 -40.21
N ALA A 262 -90.86 3.48 -39.12
CA ALA A 262 -91.26 2.08 -39.17
C ALA A 262 -92.73 1.90 -39.64
N GLU A 263 -93.63 2.81 -39.23
CA GLU A 263 -95.00 2.85 -39.75
C GLU A 263 -95.01 3.14 -41.25
N TYR A 264 -94.26 4.14 -41.73
CA TYR A 264 -94.14 4.45 -43.16
C TYR A 264 -93.55 3.29 -43.98
N GLU A 265 -92.52 2.60 -43.47
CA GLU A 265 -91.98 1.39 -44.10
C GLU A 265 -93.04 0.29 -44.19
N GLY A 266 -93.85 0.11 -43.14
CA GLY A 266 -94.99 -0.81 -43.14
C GLY A 266 -96.08 -0.43 -44.16
N PHE A 267 -96.40 0.86 -44.33
CA PHE A 267 -97.28 1.33 -45.40
C PHE A 267 -96.67 1.10 -46.79
N GLY A 268 -95.35 1.20 -46.94
CA GLY A 268 -94.66 0.88 -48.17
C GLY A 268 -94.86 -0.58 -48.61
N GLU A 269 -94.86 -1.54 -47.68
CA GLU A 269 -95.19 -2.93 -48.00
C GLU A 269 -96.66 -3.12 -48.40
N GLN A 270 -97.59 -2.45 -47.72
CA GLN A 270 -99.02 -2.53 -48.06
C GLN A 270 -99.31 -1.89 -49.42
N MET A 271 -98.74 -0.71 -49.69
CA MET A 271 -98.84 -0.02 -50.97
C MET A 271 -98.26 -0.87 -52.11
N LYS A 272 -97.14 -1.57 -51.89
CA LYS A 272 -96.61 -2.52 -52.90
C LYS A 272 -97.61 -3.63 -53.22
N ARG A 273 -98.23 -4.24 -52.21
CA ARG A 273 -99.26 -5.27 -52.41
C ARG A 273 -100.49 -4.73 -53.15
N ASP A 274 -100.91 -3.50 -52.84
CA ASP A 274 -102.07 -2.89 -53.48
C ASP A 274 -101.76 -2.47 -54.94
N VAL A 275 -100.55 -2.00 -55.23
CA VAL A 275 -100.09 -1.74 -56.60
C VAL A 275 -100.00 -3.04 -57.41
N GLU A 276 -99.51 -4.13 -56.83
CA GLU A 276 -99.52 -5.45 -57.49
C GLU A 276 -100.96 -5.92 -57.81
N ARG A 277 -101.91 -5.74 -56.88
CA ARG A 277 -103.33 -6.04 -57.12
C ARG A 277 -103.95 -5.15 -58.19
N TYR A 278 -103.61 -3.86 -58.20
CA TYR A 278 -104.08 -2.93 -59.23
C TYR A 278 -103.51 -3.27 -60.61
N ALA A 279 -102.24 -3.70 -60.69
CA ALA A 279 -101.63 -4.16 -61.93
C ALA A 279 -102.33 -5.41 -62.47
N ALA A 280 -102.67 -6.37 -61.60
CA ALA A 280 -103.44 -7.55 -61.99
C ALA A 280 -104.85 -7.19 -62.49
N LEU A 281 -105.54 -6.26 -61.82
CA LEU A 281 -106.83 -5.72 -62.26
C LEU A 281 -106.75 -5.00 -63.61
N LEU A 282 -105.66 -4.25 -63.87
CA LEU A 282 -105.43 -3.62 -65.16
C LEU A 282 -105.21 -4.65 -66.27
N GLU A 283 -104.46 -5.72 -66.00
CA GLU A 283 -104.33 -6.83 -66.94
C GLU A 283 -105.68 -7.50 -67.23
N GLU A 284 -106.52 -7.70 -66.21
CA GLU A 284 -107.88 -8.23 -66.40
C GLU A 284 -108.74 -7.30 -67.24
N ILE A 285 -108.67 -5.97 -67.02
CA ILE A 285 -109.39 -4.97 -67.82
C ILE A 285 -108.89 -5.00 -69.27
N ASP A 286 -107.59 -5.11 -69.51
CA ASP A 286 -107.05 -5.14 -70.86
C ASP A 286 -107.38 -6.46 -71.58
N ARG A 287 -107.42 -7.60 -70.86
CA ARG A 287 -107.97 -8.86 -71.39
C ARG A 287 -109.45 -8.73 -71.73
N ALA A 288 -110.26 -8.16 -70.83
CA ALA A 288 -111.68 -7.91 -71.08
C ALA A 288 -111.90 -6.98 -72.27
N LYS A 289 -111.09 -5.92 -72.43
CA LYS A 289 -111.12 -5.06 -73.63
C LYS A 289 -110.71 -5.81 -74.90
N ALA A 290 -109.71 -6.67 -74.82
CA ALA A 290 -109.30 -7.52 -75.95
C ALA A 290 -110.41 -8.50 -76.34
N ASP A 291 -111.11 -9.09 -75.37
CA ASP A 291 -112.25 -9.98 -75.60
C ASP A 291 -113.46 -9.23 -76.16
N ILE A 292 -113.76 -8.02 -75.69
CA ILE A 292 -114.78 -7.14 -76.28
C ILE A 292 -114.46 -6.84 -77.76
N ARG A 293 -113.18 -6.56 -78.08
CA ARG A 293 -112.76 -6.37 -79.48
C ARG A 293 -112.82 -7.65 -80.31
N ARG A 294 -112.80 -8.83 -79.69
CA ARG A 294 -112.87 -10.13 -80.37
C ARG A 294 -114.31 -10.61 -80.59
N LEU A 295 -115.25 -10.18 -79.75
CA LEU A 295 -116.67 -10.57 -79.79
C LEU A 295 -117.59 -9.55 -80.49
N GLY A 296 -117.08 -8.37 -80.84
CA GLY A 296 -117.78 -7.39 -81.67
C GLY A 296 -117.24 -7.36 -83.10
N GLY A 297 -117.82 -8.18 -83.98
CA GLY A 297 -117.74 -7.99 -85.44
C GLY A 297 -118.68 -6.88 -85.92
N ASP A 298 -118.30 -6.26 -87.04
CA ASP A 298 -119.01 -5.25 -87.84
C ASP A 298 -119.21 -3.84 -87.22
N ALA A 299 -118.18 -3.00 -87.36
CA ALA A 299 -118.19 -1.73 -88.12
C ALA A 299 -116.76 -1.17 -88.25
#